data_AF-A0A0J6UR81-F1
#
_entry.id   AF-A0A0J6UR81-F1
#
_cell.length_a   1.000
_cell.length_b   1.000
_cell.length_c   1.000
_cell.angle_alpha   90.00
_cell.angle_beta   90.00
_cell.angle_gamma   90.00
#
_symmetry.space_group_name_H-M   'P 1'
#
loop_
_entity.id
_entity.type
_entity.pdbx_description
1 polymer ?
#
loop_
_entity_poly.entity_id
_entity_poly.type
_entity_poly.pdbx_seq_one_letter_code
_entity_poly.pdbx_strand_id
1 'polypeptide(L)' 'MRRALRRAGLALAATLCAGAAQAQVSDDVVKIGVLSDMSAAQADSTGPGSVTAARMAVEDFGGTVLGKRIEVVSADHQN' A
#
# COMPACT_ATOMS: atom_id res chain seq x y z
N MET A 1 37.42 23.55 22.41
CA MET A 1 36.03 23.54 22.94
C MET A 1 35.03 24.35 22.10
N ARG A 2 35.27 25.62 21.79
CA ARG A 2 34.31 26.47 21.02
C ARG A 2 33.92 25.93 19.63
N ARG A 3 34.84 25.26 18.92
CA ARG A 3 34.58 24.64 17.61
C ARG A 3 33.74 23.36 17.70
N ALA A 4 33.86 22.61 18.79
CA ALA A 4 33.06 21.40 19.03
C ALA A 4 31.60 21.77 19.34
N LEU A 5 31.39 22.82 20.15
CA LEU A 5 30.06 23.33 20.49
C LEU A 5 29.30 23.85 19.26
N ARG A 6 30.00 24.51 18.32
CA ARG A 6 29.42 24.96 17.04
C ARG A 6 29.00 23.80 16.13
N ARG A 7 29.78 22.72 16.09
CA ARG A 7 29.46 21.51 15.30
C ARG A 7 28.28 20.74 15.89
N ALA A 8 28.21 20.64 17.23
CA ALA A 8 27.08 20.04 17.92
C ALA A 8 25.78 20.81 17.68
N GLY A 9 25.82 22.14 17.68
CA GLY A 9 24.66 22.97 17.37
C GLY A 9 24.14 22.80 15.93
N LEU A 10 25.03 22.66 14.95
CA LEU A 10 24.64 22.44 13.54
C LEU A 10 23.99 21.07 13.33
N ALA A 11 24.49 20.03 14.00
CA ALA A 11 23.90 18.69 13.93
C ALA A 11 22.50 18.63 14.55
N LEU A 12 22.28 19.31 15.68
CA LEU A 12 20.98 19.36 16.34
C LEU A 12 19.94 20.19 15.55
N ALA A 13 20.38 21.25 14.88
CA ALA A 13 19.52 22.01 13.97
C ALA A 13 19.08 21.18 12.76
N ALA A 14 19.97 20.33 12.23
CA ALA A 14 19.64 19.45 11.10
C ALA A 14 18.58 18.40 11.45
N THR A 15 18.58 17.87 12.68
CA THR A 15 17.55 16.90 13.12
C THR A 15 16.20 17.55 13.38
N LEU A 16 16.16 18.83 13.74
CA LEU A 16 14.91 19.59 13.90
C LEU A 16 14.24 19.92 12.54
N CYS A 17 15.03 19.99 11.47
CA CYS A 17 14.53 20.19 10.10
C CYS A 17 14.15 18.88 9.39
N ALA A 18 14.48 17.72 9.96
CA ALA A 18 13.98 16.45 9.46
C ALA A 18 12.49 16.35 9.81
N GLY A 19 11.63 16.75 8.88
CA GLY A 19 10.19 16.63 9.03
C GLY A 19 9.77 15.20 9.38
N ALA A 20 8.66 15.06 10.11
CA ALA A 20 8.11 13.74 10.42
C ALA A 20 7.86 12.97 9.11
N ALA A 21 8.42 11.77 8.99
CA ALA A 21 8.16 10.89 7.87
C ALA A 21 6.65 10.64 7.81
N GLN A 22 6.00 11.16 6.77
CA GLN A 22 4.59 10.88 6.50
C GLN A 22 4.51 9.47 5.90
N ALA A 23 3.59 8.64 6.38
CA ALA A 23 3.31 7.34 5.77
C ALA A 23 2.62 7.60 4.41
N GLN A 24 3.43 7.72 3.36
CA GLN A 24 2.95 7.98 2.00
C GLN A 24 2.51 6.66 1.36
N VAL A 25 1.37 6.68 0.67
CA VAL A 25 0.98 5.60 -0.22
C VAL A 25 1.87 5.67 -1.45
N SER A 26 2.61 4.59 -1.73
CA SER A 26 3.47 4.50 -2.91
C SER A 26 2.65 4.56 -4.19
N ASP A 27 3.23 5.20 -5.23
CA ASP A 27 2.66 5.29 -6.58
C ASP A 27 1.23 5.85 -6.66
N ASP A 28 0.79 6.59 -5.63
CA ASP A 28 -0.54 7.18 -5.52
C ASP A 28 -1.72 6.18 -5.66
N VAL A 29 -1.49 4.90 -5.35
CA VAL A 29 -2.49 3.83 -5.50
C VAL A 29 -2.40 2.79 -4.38
N VAL A 30 -3.56 2.32 -3.93
CA VAL A 30 -3.66 1.16 -3.03
C VAL A 30 -4.04 -0.07 -3.85
N LYS A 31 -3.12 -1.04 -3.95
CA LYS A 31 -3.35 -2.28 -4.69
C LYS A 31 -3.82 -3.39 -3.75
N ILE A 32 -4.94 -4.02 -4.09
CA ILE A 32 -5.49 -5.21 -3.42
C ILE A 32 -5.22 -6.41 -4.33
N GLY A 33 -4.44 -7.37 -3.82
CA GLY A 33 -4.13 -8.62 -4.54
C GLY A 33 -5.07 -9.75 -4.15
N VAL A 34 -5.71 -10.37 -5.13
CA VAL A 34 -6.47 -11.62 -4.97
C VAL A 34 -5.64 -12.78 -5.54
N LEU A 35 -5.04 -13.57 -4.65
CA LEU A 35 -4.24 -14.74 -5.00
C LEU A 35 -5.05 -16.00 -4.68
N SER A 36 -5.54 -16.70 -5.70
CA SER A 36 -6.34 -17.92 -5.54
C SER A 36 -6.17 -18.86 -6.73
N ASP A 37 -6.67 -20.09 -6.62
CA ASP A 37 -6.76 -21.03 -7.73
C ASP A 37 -7.84 -20.55 -8.71
N MET A 38 -7.43 -20.19 -9.94
CA MET A 38 -8.35 -19.64 -10.94
C MET A 38 -8.82 -20.68 -11.95
N SER A 39 -8.24 -21.88 -11.96
CA SER A 39 -8.37 -22.82 -13.07
C SER A 39 -8.50 -24.29 -12.68
N ALA A 40 -8.10 -24.67 -11.46
CA ALA A 40 -8.22 -26.03 -10.95
C ALA A 40 -9.50 -26.21 -10.11
N ALA A 41 -9.62 -27.34 -9.42
CA ALA A 41 -10.88 -27.83 -8.85
C ALA A 41 -11.52 -26.89 -7.81
N GLN A 42 -10.78 -25.91 -7.27
CA GLN A 42 -11.30 -24.95 -6.29
C GLN A 42 -11.75 -23.61 -6.91
N ALA A 43 -11.60 -23.43 -8.23
CA ALA A 43 -11.92 -22.18 -8.93
C ALA A 43 -13.36 -21.69 -8.70
N ASP A 44 -14.33 -22.60 -8.59
CA ASP A 44 -15.73 -22.24 -8.33
C ASP A 44 -15.95 -21.69 -6.92
N SER A 45 -15.16 -22.15 -5.93
CA SER A 45 -15.29 -21.72 -4.53
C SER A 45 -14.51 -20.45 -4.21
N THR A 46 -13.32 -20.27 -4.80
CA THR A 46 -12.41 -19.16 -4.42
C THR A 46 -11.79 -18.41 -5.59
N GLY A 47 -11.97 -18.86 -6.83
CA GLY A 47 -11.27 -18.34 -8.01
C GLY A 47 -11.86 -17.03 -8.56
N PRO A 48 -12.31 -16.98 -9.83
CA PRO A 48 -12.73 -15.72 -10.46
C PRO A 48 -13.82 -14.95 -9.70
N GLY A 49 -14.70 -15.67 -8.99
CA GLY A 49 -15.74 -15.08 -8.16
C GLY A 49 -15.20 -14.16 -7.06
N SER A 50 -14.06 -14.50 -6.45
CA SER A 50 -13.42 -13.67 -5.43
C SER A 50 -12.86 -12.37 -6.00
N VAL A 51 -12.36 -12.39 -7.25
CA VAL A 51 -11.89 -11.18 -7.93
C VAL A 51 -13.05 -10.23 -8.19
N THR A 52 -14.18 -10.77 -8.66
CA THR A 52 -15.41 -9.99 -8.87
C THR A 52 -15.94 -9.43 -7.56
N ALA A 53 -16.00 -10.25 -6.50
CA ALA A 53 -16.43 -9.81 -5.17
C ALA A 53 -15.55 -8.68 -4.62
N ALA A 54 -14.22 -8.77 -4.78
CA ALA A 54 -13.30 -7.71 -4.38
C ALA A 54 -13.54 -6.42 -5.17
N ARG A 55 -13.81 -6.49 -6.49
CA ARG A 55 -14.16 -5.31 -7.30
C ARG A 55 -15.46 -4.67 -6.85
N MET A 56 -16.51 -5.46 -6.61
CA MET A 56 -17.78 -4.96 -6.07
C MET A 56 -17.59 -4.29 -4.71
N ALA A 57 -16.82 -4.89 -3.81
CA ALA A 57 -16.54 -4.30 -2.50
C ALA A 57 -15.77 -2.96 -2.62
N VAL A 58 -14.85 -2.83 -3.58
CA VAL A 58 -14.15 -1.57 -3.86
C VAL A 58 -15.11 -0.51 -4.40
N GLU A 59 -16.03 -0.89 -5.30
CA GLU A 59 -17.07 0.00 -5.82
C GLU A 59 -17.99 0.47 -4.70
N ASP A 60 -18.49 -0.43 -3.86
CA ASP A 60 -19.34 -0.13 -2.70
C ASP A 60 -18.64 0.77 -1.67
N PHE A 61 -17.31 0.63 -1.51
CA PHE A 61 -16.50 1.48 -0.65
C PHE A 61 -16.29 2.89 -1.21
N GLY A 62 -16.59 3.12 -2.50
CA GLY A 62 -16.40 4.41 -3.18
C GLY A 62 -15.08 4.54 -3.94
N GLY A 63 -14.39 3.43 -4.20
CA GLY A 63 -13.24 3.34 -5.12
C GLY A 63 -11.95 4.02 -4.66
N THR A 64 -11.95 4.67 -3.49
CA THR A 64 -10.78 5.41 -2.97
C THR A 64 -10.59 5.21 -1.47
N VAL A 65 -9.34 5.25 -1.03
CA VAL A 65 -8.97 5.25 0.40
C VAL A 65 -7.76 6.15 0.58
N LEU A 66 -7.72 6.94 1.67
CA LEU A 66 -6.66 7.95 1.89
C LEU A 66 -6.52 8.95 0.72
N GLY A 67 -7.60 9.20 -0.02
CA GLY A 67 -7.58 10.04 -1.23
C GLY A 67 -6.87 9.42 -2.44
N LYS A 68 -6.57 8.11 -2.40
CA LYS A 68 -5.92 7.36 -3.48
C LYS A 68 -6.87 6.34 -4.09
N ARG A 69 -6.67 6.03 -5.37
CA ARG A 69 -7.46 4.99 -6.06
C ARG A 69 -7.16 3.62 -5.46
N ILE A 70 -8.17 2.77 -5.40
CA ILE A 70 -7.99 1.35 -5.11
C ILE A 70 -7.97 0.56 -6.43
N GLU A 71 -6.99 -0.32 -6.59
CA GLU A 71 -6.88 -1.21 -7.75
C GLU A 71 -6.88 -2.67 -7.32
N VAL A 72 -7.73 -3.50 -7.95
CA VAL A 72 -7.74 -4.95 -7.74
C VAL A 72 -6.88 -5.62 -8.80
N VAL A 73 -5.85 -6.33 -8.35
CA VAL A 73 -5.00 -7.21 -9.16
C VAL A 73 -5.21 -8.66 -8.73
N SER A 74 -5.00 -9.61 -9.64
CA SER A 74 -5.20 -11.03 -9.35
C SER A 74 -4.07 -11.88 -9.92
N ALA A 75 -3.80 -13.01 -9.28
CA ALA A 75 -2.87 -14.02 -9.75
C ALA A 75 -3.37 -15.43 -9.40
N ASP A 76 -3.01 -16.40 -10.24
CA ASP A 76 -3.27 -17.82 -10.02
C ASP A 76 -2.04 -18.48 -9.37
N HIS A 77 -2.21 -19.12 -8.22
CA HIS A 77 -1.12 -19.84 -7.54
C HIS A 77 -0.91 -21.28 -8.04
N GLN A 78 -1.79 -21.80 -8.92
CA GLN A 78 -1.66 -23.09 -9.60
C GLN A 78 -1.47 -24.28 -8.65
N ASN A 79 -2.37 -24.43 -7.67
CA ASN A 79 -2.32 -25.56 -6.73
C ASN A 79 -2.68 -26.90 -7.39
#